data_AF-A0A5S9NA66-F1
#
_entry.id   AF-A0A5S9NA66-F1
#
_cell.length_a   1.000
_cell.length_b   1.000
_cell.length_c   1.000
_cell.angle_alpha   90.00
_cell.angle_beta   90.00
_cell.angle_gamma   90.00
#
_symmetry.space_group_name_H-M   'P 1'
#
loop_
_entity.id
_entity.type
_entity.pdbx_description
1 polymer ?
#
loop_
_entity_poly.entity_id
_entity_poly.type
_entity_poly.pdbx_seq_one_letter_code
_entity_poly.pdbx_strand_id
1 'polypeptide(L)'
;MPRARHIRTLFVALLLTCSAVSANNENTQRQLNDLNKKISSLKKSINKQQGDRSNTAKALRNIEKDIGVLAAKLRDTSNKRDQQQRKLSELENRQQQLRKQQIEQKNLIAEHVRNAYTLGKESQLKMLLNQEQPEKLSRTLTYFDYFNRARSEQLAKYRATLTELDTLKPAIKAEAQALAETSATLQSQQQTLVQQKQQRANALAGIDQSLLNKNHSLNTLDKERKSLESVLQEVEREITNIAIPESYKPFNAMRGKMPWPVKGKLLNRYGASRQGSAVTWQGIQIAGSEGDSVISIHNGRVVFADWLRGAGLLIIVDHGGGYLSLYAHNQSLLRTEGDWVKGGEAVATVGNSGGQRQAGLYFEIRYKGRPTDPNRWCQ
;
A
#
# COMPACT_ATOMS: atom_id res chain seq x y z
N MET A 1 38.11 21.82 62.30
CA MET A 1 37.74 22.49 61.04
C MET A 1 38.56 21.90 59.88
N PRO A 2 37.97 21.09 59.00
CA PRO A 2 38.55 20.81 57.69
C PRO A 2 37.66 21.32 56.55
N ARG A 3 38.31 21.88 55.52
CA ARG A 3 37.68 22.43 54.31
C ARG A 3 37.35 21.31 53.32
N ALA A 4 36.14 21.41 52.76
CA ALA A 4 35.62 20.62 51.65
C ALA A 4 36.37 20.92 50.34
N ARG A 5 36.57 19.88 49.51
CA ARG A 5 36.60 19.93 48.04
C ARG A 5 36.60 18.50 47.47
N HIS A 6 36.09 18.36 46.25
CA HIS A 6 36.04 17.15 45.39
C HIS A 6 34.73 16.34 45.35
N ILE A 7 33.62 16.95 44.93
CA ILE A 7 32.56 16.26 44.16
C ILE A 7 32.01 17.23 43.10
N ARG A 8 32.70 17.40 41.97
CA ARG A 8 32.16 18.04 40.74
C ARG A 8 32.97 17.63 39.51
N THR A 9 32.91 16.36 39.10
CA THR A 9 33.48 15.91 37.81
C THR A 9 32.78 14.66 37.29
N LEU A 10 31.45 14.61 37.32
CA LEU A 10 30.71 13.51 36.69
C LEU A 10 29.30 13.93 36.23
N PHE A 11 29.17 15.02 35.46
CA PHE A 11 27.87 15.41 34.89
C PHE A 11 27.95 16.24 33.60
N VAL A 12 28.97 16.01 32.76
CA VAL A 12 29.12 16.74 31.47
C VAL A 12 29.22 15.80 30.26
N ALA A 13 29.33 14.48 30.44
CA ALA A 13 29.47 13.54 29.33
C ALA A 13 28.15 12.98 28.76
N LEU A 14 26.98 13.32 29.34
CA LEU A 14 25.68 12.74 28.93
C LEU A 14 24.75 13.71 28.16
N LEU A 15 25.23 14.90 27.80
CA LEU A 15 24.46 15.91 27.03
C LEU A 15 24.96 16.11 25.60
N LEU A 16 26.05 15.44 25.19
CA LEU A 16 26.63 15.58 23.84
C LEU A 16 26.15 14.54 22.81
N THR A 17 25.38 13.53 23.22
CA THR A 17 24.85 12.51 22.28
C THR A 17 23.45 12.82 21.74
N CYS A 18 22.75 13.82 22.31
CA CYS A 18 21.39 14.17 21.88
C CYS A 18 21.35 15.22 20.76
N SER A 19 22.42 16.00 20.55
CA SER A 19 22.48 17.06 19.53
C SER A 19 22.75 16.54 18.12
N ALA A 20 23.35 15.35 17.96
CA ALA A 20 23.68 14.79 16.65
C ALA A 20 22.44 14.26 15.90
N VAL A 21 21.40 13.82 16.63
CA VAL A 21 20.17 13.27 16.02
C VAL A 21 19.23 14.37 15.51
N SER A 22 19.14 15.52 16.21
CA SER A 22 18.32 16.65 15.75
C SER A 22 18.92 17.38 14.54
N ALA A 23 20.25 17.53 14.48
CA ALA A 23 20.91 18.18 13.34
C ALA A 23 20.74 17.40 12.02
N ASN A 24 20.69 16.06 12.09
CA ASN A 24 20.53 15.21 10.91
C ASN A 24 19.08 15.25 10.35
N ASN A 25 18.08 15.34 11.23
CA ASN A 25 16.68 15.51 10.84
C ASN A 25 16.40 16.88 10.21
N GLU A 26 17.00 17.96 10.74
CA GLU A 26 16.84 19.30 10.14
C GLU A 26 17.49 19.40 8.76
N ASN A 27 18.70 18.85 8.57
CA ASN A 27 19.36 18.84 7.27
C ASN A 27 18.58 18.02 6.25
N THR A 28 18.07 16.85 6.64
CA THR A 28 17.23 16.00 5.78
C THR A 28 15.95 16.74 5.40
N GLN A 29 15.28 17.41 6.33
CA GLN A 29 14.06 18.18 6.05
C GLN A 29 14.33 19.38 5.11
N ARG A 30 15.47 20.07 5.27
CA ARG A 30 15.88 21.15 4.35
C ARG A 30 16.18 20.63 2.95
N GLN A 31 16.85 19.48 2.83
CA GLN A 31 17.10 18.81 1.55
C GLN A 31 15.80 18.32 0.88
N LEU A 32 14.84 17.82 1.67
CA LEU A 32 13.50 17.47 1.18
C LEU A 32 12.76 18.70 0.63
N ASN A 33 12.79 19.81 1.36
CA ASN A 33 12.11 21.04 0.96
C ASN A 33 12.73 21.69 -0.28
N ASP A 34 14.06 21.73 -0.38
CA ASP A 34 14.78 22.24 -1.56
C ASP A 34 14.48 21.38 -2.79
N LEU A 35 14.51 20.05 -2.62
CA LEU A 35 14.16 19.15 -3.72
C LEU A 35 12.70 19.27 -4.14
N ASN A 36 11.75 19.38 -3.21
CA ASN A 36 10.32 19.57 -3.53
C ASN A 36 10.09 20.87 -4.32
N LYS A 37 10.83 21.93 -4.02
CA LYS A 37 10.80 23.17 -4.80
C LYS A 37 11.33 22.96 -6.21
N LYS A 38 12.45 22.25 -6.37
CA LYS A 38 13.06 21.91 -7.67
C LYS A 38 12.15 21.01 -8.52
N ILE A 39 11.53 20.00 -7.91
CA ILE A 39 10.53 19.13 -8.55
C ILE A 39 9.31 19.95 -9.01
N SER A 40 8.87 20.92 -8.20
CA SER A 40 7.75 21.80 -8.55
C SER A 40 8.06 22.73 -9.73
N SER A 41 9.26 23.32 -9.78
CA SER A 41 9.70 24.13 -10.93
C SER A 41 9.84 23.29 -12.19
N LEU A 42 10.41 22.09 -12.08
CA LEU A 42 10.50 21.11 -13.17
C LEU A 42 9.10 20.80 -13.73
N LYS A 43 8.15 20.47 -12.87
CA LYS A 43 6.76 20.19 -13.23
C LYS A 43 6.10 21.35 -13.97
N LYS A 44 6.35 22.59 -13.55
CA LYS A 44 5.85 23.80 -14.23
C LYS A 44 6.45 23.95 -15.63
N SER A 45 7.75 23.74 -15.79
CA SER A 45 8.43 23.81 -17.10
C SER A 45 7.90 22.75 -18.06
N ILE A 46 7.74 21.50 -17.59
CA ILE A 46 7.17 20.40 -18.37
C ILE A 46 5.74 20.70 -18.78
N ASN A 47 4.90 21.17 -17.85
CA ASN A 47 3.50 21.52 -18.14
C ASN A 47 3.38 22.68 -19.13
N LYS A 48 4.24 23.70 -19.03
CA LYS A 48 4.29 24.82 -19.97
C LYS A 48 4.63 24.35 -21.37
N GLN A 49 5.67 23.52 -21.51
CA GLN A 49 6.11 22.97 -22.80
C GLN A 49 5.09 21.99 -23.41
N GLN A 50 4.27 21.32 -22.59
CA GLN A 50 3.14 20.50 -23.05
C GLN A 50 1.87 21.32 -23.37
N GLY A 51 1.71 22.51 -22.79
CA GLY A 51 0.55 23.40 -22.94
C GLY A 51 0.32 23.89 -24.37
N ASP A 52 1.36 23.92 -25.20
CA ASP A 52 1.31 24.43 -26.57
C ASP A 52 0.78 23.42 -27.61
N ARG A 53 0.33 22.22 -27.19
CA ARG A 53 -0.05 21.13 -28.12
C ARG A 53 -1.49 20.64 -27.93
N SER A 54 -2.25 20.65 -29.06
CA SER A 54 -3.62 20.14 -29.34
C SER A 54 -4.54 19.81 -28.15
N ASN A 55 -5.71 20.46 -28.10
CA ASN A 55 -6.75 20.25 -27.08
C ASN A 55 -7.11 18.76 -26.86
N THR A 56 -7.10 17.95 -27.91
CA THR A 56 -7.39 16.50 -27.83
C THR A 56 -6.34 15.73 -27.02
N ALA A 57 -5.07 16.11 -27.13
CA ALA A 57 -3.99 15.48 -26.35
C ALA A 57 -4.08 15.86 -24.86
N LYS A 58 -4.50 17.09 -24.55
CA LYS A 58 -4.77 17.52 -23.17
C LYS A 58 -5.95 16.75 -22.56
N ALA A 59 -7.03 16.54 -23.34
CA ALA A 59 -8.17 15.75 -22.91
C ALA A 59 -7.78 14.30 -22.61
N LEU A 60 -7.02 13.65 -23.51
CA LEU A 60 -6.53 12.28 -23.29
C LEU A 60 -5.67 12.18 -22.03
N ARG A 61 -4.75 13.14 -21.81
CA ARG A 61 -3.95 13.22 -20.59
C ARG A 61 -4.81 13.23 -19.33
N ASN A 62 -5.82 14.11 -19.29
CA ASN A 62 -6.67 14.24 -18.12
C ASN A 62 -7.47 12.96 -17.87
N ILE A 63 -8.07 12.38 -18.91
CA ILE A 63 -8.79 11.10 -18.83
C ILE A 63 -7.88 9.99 -18.30
N GLU A 64 -6.65 9.86 -18.82
CA GLU A 64 -5.73 8.80 -18.36
C GLU A 64 -5.24 9.03 -16.92
N LYS A 65 -5.06 10.29 -16.49
CA LYS A 65 -4.77 10.61 -15.08
C LYS A 65 -5.95 10.26 -14.17
N ASP A 66 -7.17 10.60 -14.58
CA ASP A 66 -8.39 10.31 -13.83
C ASP A 66 -8.63 8.80 -13.71
N ILE A 67 -8.43 8.05 -14.80
CA ILE A 67 -8.44 6.57 -14.80
C ILE A 67 -7.43 6.03 -13.80
N GLY A 68 -6.20 6.56 -13.78
CA GLY A 68 -5.17 6.09 -12.86
C GLY A 68 -5.49 6.35 -11.39
N VAL A 69 -6.00 7.54 -11.07
CA VAL A 69 -6.47 7.88 -9.71
C VAL A 69 -7.64 6.97 -9.32
N LEU A 70 -8.60 6.76 -10.22
CA LEU A 70 -9.75 5.91 -9.97
C LEU A 70 -9.37 4.43 -9.79
N ALA A 71 -8.42 3.92 -10.58
CA ALA A 71 -7.92 2.56 -10.46
C ALA A 71 -7.20 2.33 -9.11
N ALA A 72 -6.42 3.30 -8.63
CA ALA A 72 -5.82 3.25 -7.30
C ALA A 72 -6.90 3.22 -6.20
N LYS A 73 -7.90 4.12 -6.27
CA LYS A 73 -9.03 4.15 -5.32
C LYS A 73 -9.83 2.86 -5.31
N LEU A 74 -10.07 2.25 -6.47
CA LEU A 74 -10.78 0.97 -6.61
C LEU A 74 -10.03 -0.15 -5.90
N ARG A 75 -8.70 -0.21 -6.03
CA ARG A 75 -7.88 -1.19 -5.31
C ARG A 75 -8.00 -1.00 -3.80
N ASP A 76 -7.85 0.23 -3.32
CA ASP A 76 -7.90 0.52 -1.88
C ASP A 76 -9.28 0.21 -1.29
N THR A 77 -10.35 0.56 -2.02
CA THR A 77 -11.74 0.29 -1.64
C THR A 77 -12.02 -1.22 -1.65
N SER A 78 -11.49 -1.97 -2.63
CA SER A 78 -11.61 -3.43 -2.68
C SER A 78 -10.90 -4.09 -1.50
N ASN A 79 -9.66 -3.65 -1.18
CA ASN A 79 -8.91 -4.17 -0.04
C ASN A 79 -9.63 -3.89 1.28
N LYS A 80 -10.19 -2.68 1.44
CA LYS A 80 -10.98 -2.31 2.62
C LYS A 80 -12.23 -3.19 2.75
N ARG A 81 -12.98 -3.39 1.66
CA ARG A 81 -14.13 -4.31 1.63
C ARG A 81 -13.73 -5.72 2.07
N ASP A 82 -12.62 -6.25 1.55
CA ASP A 82 -12.16 -7.60 1.88
C ASP A 82 -11.77 -7.73 3.35
N GLN A 83 -11.15 -6.70 3.93
CA GLN A 83 -10.86 -6.65 5.36
C GLN A 83 -12.14 -6.62 6.21
N GLN A 84 -13.11 -5.78 5.84
CA GLN A 84 -14.41 -5.70 6.53
C GLN A 84 -15.18 -7.02 6.44
N GLN A 85 -15.16 -7.68 5.28
CA GLN A 85 -15.78 -8.98 5.09
C GLN A 85 -15.15 -10.06 6.00
N ARG A 86 -13.82 -10.10 6.10
CA ARG A 86 -13.13 -11.03 7.01
C ARG A 86 -13.51 -10.77 8.46
N LYS A 87 -13.47 -9.51 8.88
CA LYS A 87 -13.83 -9.10 10.24
C LYS A 87 -15.28 -9.44 10.58
N LEU A 88 -16.21 -9.21 9.65
CA LEU A 88 -17.61 -9.60 9.83
C LEU A 88 -17.74 -11.11 10.05
N SER A 89 -17.09 -11.92 9.22
CA SER A 89 -17.08 -13.38 9.38
C SER A 89 -16.45 -13.84 10.70
N GLU A 90 -15.39 -13.18 11.18
CA GLU A 90 -14.80 -13.44 12.50
C GLU A 90 -15.76 -13.14 13.64
N LEU A 91 -16.47 -12.00 13.59
CA LEU A 91 -17.47 -11.61 14.59
C LEU A 91 -18.67 -12.57 14.61
N GLU A 92 -19.15 -12.98 13.43
CA GLU A 92 -20.24 -13.95 13.29
C GLU A 92 -19.84 -15.32 13.86
N ASN A 93 -18.62 -15.79 13.55
CA ASN A 93 -18.09 -17.03 14.11
C ASN A 93 -17.97 -16.96 15.63
N ARG A 94 -17.49 -15.84 16.17
CA ARG A 94 -17.41 -15.62 17.63
C ARG A 94 -18.81 -15.62 18.27
N GLN A 95 -19.79 -14.97 17.64
CA GLN A 95 -21.17 -15.00 18.11
C GLN A 95 -21.72 -16.43 18.14
N GLN A 96 -21.47 -17.24 17.11
CA GLN A 96 -21.92 -18.64 17.08
C GLN A 96 -21.28 -19.47 18.19
N GLN A 97 -19.98 -19.33 18.42
CA GLN A 97 -19.26 -20.00 19.51
C GLN A 97 -19.83 -19.62 20.88
N LEU A 98 -20.01 -18.33 21.16
CA LEU A 98 -20.57 -17.85 22.41
C LEU A 98 -22.02 -18.28 22.62
N ARG A 99 -22.84 -18.36 21.56
CA ARG A 99 -24.19 -18.91 21.65
C ARG A 99 -24.17 -20.38 22.06
N LYS A 100 -23.22 -21.16 21.52
CA LYS A 100 -23.05 -22.57 21.91
C LYS A 100 -22.66 -22.68 23.38
N GLN A 101 -21.67 -21.89 23.82
CA GLN A 101 -21.25 -21.80 25.22
C GLN A 101 -22.38 -21.33 26.15
N GLN A 102 -23.18 -20.35 25.74
CA GLN A 102 -24.33 -19.86 26.49
C GLN A 102 -25.34 -20.99 26.74
N ILE A 103 -25.65 -21.80 25.71
CA ILE A 103 -26.58 -22.92 25.83
C ILE A 103 -26.02 -23.99 26.79
N GLU A 104 -24.75 -24.35 26.65
CA GLU A 104 -24.07 -25.31 27.52
C GLU A 104 -24.05 -24.84 28.98
N GLN A 105 -23.62 -23.60 29.23
CA GLN A 105 -23.61 -22.98 30.57
C GLN A 105 -25.02 -22.90 31.17
N LYS A 106 -26.03 -22.52 30.38
CA LYS A 106 -27.43 -22.46 30.82
C LYS A 106 -27.93 -23.84 31.26
N ASN A 107 -27.62 -24.89 30.49
CA ASN A 107 -28.05 -26.26 30.81
C ASN A 107 -27.40 -26.75 32.11
N LEU A 108 -26.10 -26.54 32.29
CA LEU A 108 -25.38 -26.88 33.53
C LEU A 108 -25.94 -26.14 34.75
N ILE A 109 -26.17 -24.83 34.62
CA ILE A 109 -26.77 -24.02 35.69
C ILE A 109 -28.18 -24.53 36.03
N ALA A 110 -29.00 -24.85 35.02
CA ALA A 110 -30.35 -25.37 35.21
C ALA A 110 -30.35 -26.72 35.95
N GLU A 111 -29.40 -27.61 35.64
CA GLU A 111 -29.22 -28.87 36.35
C GLU A 111 -28.86 -28.66 37.82
N HIS A 112 -27.87 -27.80 38.12
CA HIS A 112 -27.49 -27.49 39.50
C HIS A 112 -28.62 -26.84 40.30
N VAL A 113 -29.40 -25.95 39.68
CA VAL A 113 -30.58 -25.33 40.34
C VAL A 113 -31.65 -26.38 40.63
N ARG A 114 -31.91 -27.30 39.70
CA ARG A 114 -32.89 -28.39 39.89
C ARG A 114 -32.46 -29.31 41.02
N ASN A 115 -31.19 -29.75 41.04
CA ASN A 115 -30.67 -30.62 42.10
C ASN A 115 -30.73 -29.93 43.47
N ALA A 116 -30.36 -28.65 43.55
CA ALA A 116 -30.48 -27.88 44.78
C ALA A 116 -31.95 -27.75 45.27
N TYR A 117 -32.92 -27.68 44.35
CA TYR A 117 -34.34 -27.65 44.69
C TYR A 117 -34.83 -29.02 45.19
N THR A 118 -34.48 -30.12 44.53
CA THR A 118 -34.89 -31.48 44.91
C THR A 118 -34.32 -31.95 46.24
N LEU A 119 -33.11 -31.49 46.60
CA LEU A 119 -32.47 -31.75 47.89
C LEU A 119 -33.17 -31.03 49.07
N GLY A 120 -34.04 -30.05 48.80
CA GLY A 120 -34.79 -29.29 49.79
C GLY A 120 -33.93 -28.30 50.60
N LYS A 121 -34.38 -27.05 50.73
CA LYS A 121 -33.67 -26.00 51.50
C LYS A 121 -33.41 -26.39 52.97
N GLU A 122 -34.23 -27.28 53.52
CA GLU A 122 -34.17 -27.76 54.90
C GLU A 122 -33.00 -28.71 55.19
N SER A 123 -32.50 -29.45 54.19
CA SER A 123 -31.43 -30.45 54.37
C SER A 123 -30.12 -29.82 54.83
N GLN A 124 -29.83 -28.60 54.35
CA GLN A 124 -28.58 -27.89 54.60
C GLN A 124 -28.47 -27.39 56.05
N LEU A 125 -29.55 -26.83 56.60
CA LEU A 125 -29.60 -26.41 58.01
C LEU A 125 -29.67 -27.62 58.94
N LYS A 126 -30.43 -28.65 58.59
CA LYS A 126 -30.52 -29.89 59.38
C LYS A 126 -29.18 -30.61 59.52
N MET A 127 -28.35 -30.60 58.47
CA MET A 127 -27.01 -31.20 58.53
C MET A 127 -26.02 -30.38 59.37
N LEU A 128 -26.13 -29.05 59.35
CA LEU A 128 -25.34 -28.15 60.22
C LEU A 128 -25.73 -28.27 61.70
N LEU A 129 -27.00 -28.57 61.97
CA LEU A 129 -27.54 -28.72 63.32
C LEU A 129 -27.27 -30.11 63.95
N ASN A 130 -26.80 -31.09 63.16
CA ASN A 130 -26.49 -32.43 63.65
C ASN A 130 -25.03 -32.50 64.18
N GLN A 131 -24.87 -32.39 65.51
CA GLN A 131 -23.59 -32.07 66.20
C GLN A 131 -22.68 -33.27 66.53
N GLU A 132 -22.95 -34.49 66.03
CA GLU A 132 -22.30 -35.69 66.58
C GLU A 132 -20.80 -35.83 66.26
N GLN A 133 -20.24 -35.13 65.23
CA GLN A 133 -18.82 -35.25 64.83
C GLN A 133 -18.21 -33.93 64.30
N PRO A 134 -17.50 -33.13 65.13
CA PRO A 134 -17.03 -31.78 64.78
C PRO A 134 -15.97 -31.75 63.66
N GLU A 135 -15.12 -32.78 63.54
CA GLU A 135 -14.14 -32.85 62.44
C GLU A 135 -14.79 -33.03 61.06
N LYS A 136 -15.89 -33.80 60.99
CA LYS A 136 -16.65 -33.99 59.74
C LYS A 136 -17.39 -32.71 59.36
N LEU A 137 -17.88 -31.97 60.34
CA LEU A 137 -18.54 -30.67 60.13
C LEU A 137 -17.58 -29.65 59.50
N SER A 138 -16.36 -29.52 60.02
CA SER A 138 -15.34 -28.60 59.48
C SER A 138 -14.97 -28.90 58.02
N ARG A 139 -14.75 -30.19 57.69
CA ARG A 139 -14.47 -30.62 56.30
C ARG A 139 -15.66 -30.37 55.37
N THR A 140 -16.87 -30.63 55.86
CA THR A 140 -18.10 -30.38 55.10
C THR A 140 -18.29 -28.89 54.81
N LEU A 141 -18.09 -28.01 55.80
CA LEU A 141 -18.15 -26.56 55.61
C LEU A 141 -17.13 -26.09 54.56
N THR A 142 -15.92 -26.66 54.58
CA THR A 142 -14.88 -26.38 53.59
C THR A 142 -15.31 -26.80 52.18
N TYR A 143 -15.83 -28.03 52.01
CA TYR A 143 -16.34 -28.49 50.72
C TYR A 143 -17.50 -27.65 50.21
N PHE A 144 -18.36 -27.16 51.11
CA PHE A 144 -19.46 -26.28 50.77
C PHE A 144 -18.98 -24.92 50.26
N ASP A 145 -17.97 -24.33 50.89
CA ASP A 145 -17.35 -23.09 50.41
C ASP A 145 -16.76 -23.27 49.00
N TYR A 146 -15.97 -24.31 48.78
CA TYR A 146 -15.45 -24.65 47.45
C TYR A 146 -16.57 -24.81 46.41
N PHE A 147 -17.66 -25.49 46.75
CA PHE A 147 -18.81 -25.67 45.87
C PHE A 147 -19.52 -24.35 45.53
N ASN A 148 -19.77 -23.49 46.52
CA ASN A 148 -20.42 -22.20 46.31
C ASN A 148 -19.54 -21.24 45.51
N ARG A 149 -18.23 -21.27 45.74
CA ARG A 149 -17.25 -20.52 44.97
C ARG A 149 -17.25 -20.98 43.51
N ALA A 150 -17.16 -22.29 43.26
CA ALA A 150 -17.24 -22.84 41.90
C ALA A 150 -18.56 -22.45 41.21
N ARG A 151 -19.70 -22.50 41.92
CA ARG A 151 -21.00 -22.07 41.39
C ARG A 151 -21.03 -20.58 41.05
N SER A 152 -20.47 -19.74 41.91
CA SER A 152 -20.37 -18.30 41.69
C SER A 152 -19.49 -17.97 40.48
N GLU A 153 -18.38 -18.69 40.32
CA GLU A 153 -17.51 -18.58 39.14
C GLU A 153 -18.23 -19.00 37.84
N GLN A 154 -19.05 -20.05 37.86
CA GLN A 154 -19.86 -20.44 36.68
C GLN A 154 -20.90 -19.37 36.31
N LEU A 155 -21.58 -18.78 37.30
CA LEU A 155 -22.51 -17.68 37.06
C LEU A 155 -21.81 -16.43 36.53
N ALA A 156 -20.62 -16.12 37.04
CA ALA A 156 -19.79 -15.03 36.54
C ALA A 156 -19.38 -15.24 35.08
N LYS A 157 -18.94 -16.45 34.72
CA LYS A 157 -18.63 -16.83 33.32
C LYS A 157 -19.86 -16.70 32.42
N TYR A 158 -21.02 -17.20 32.86
CA TYR A 158 -22.26 -17.10 32.08
C TYR A 158 -22.68 -15.64 31.85
N ARG A 159 -22.61 -14.79 32.88
CA ARG A 159 -22.87 -13.36 32.74
C ARG A 159 -21.90 -12.69 31.78
N ALA A 160 -20.61 -13.02 31.84
CA ALA A 160 -19.60 -12.51 30.90
C ALA A 160 -19.93 -12.92 29.45
N THR A 161 -20.32 -14.18 29.21
CA THR A 161 -20.78 -14.65 27.89
C THR A 161 -21.96 -13.82 27.36
N LEU A 162 -22.95 -13.53 28.21
CA LEU A 162 -24.11 -12.71 27.83
C LEU A 162 -23.72 -11.27 27.49
N THR A 163 -22.87 -10.65 28.32
CA THR A 163 -22.36 -9.30 28.07
C THR A 163 -21.60 -9.26 26.74
N GLU A 164 -20.72 -10.23 26.48
CA GLU A 164 -19.98 -10.30 25.21
C GLU A 164 -20.94 -10.45 24.01
N LEU A 165 -21.93 -11.34 24.09
CA LEU A 165 -22.96 -11.49 23.05
C LEU A 165 -23.75 -10.20 22.79
N ASP A 166 -24.08 -9.45 23.84
CA ASP A 166 -24.81 -8.18 23.71
C ASP A 166 -23.94 -7.07 23.12
N THR A 167 -22.63 -7.08 23.35
CA THR A 167 -21.69 -6.17 22.66
C THR A 167 -21.43 -6.56 21.20
N LEU A 168 -21.46 -7.86 20.87
CA LEU A 168 -21.20 -8.34 19.51
C LEU A 168 -22.34 -8.01 18.53
N LYS A 169 -23.60 -8.02 18.98
CA LYS A 169 -24.76 -7.69 18.12
C LYS A 169 -24.64 -6.32 17.44
N PRO A 170 -24.43 -5.20 18.17
CA PRO A 170 -24.26 -3.89 17.54
C PRO A 170 -22.96 -3.81 16.71
N ALA A 171 -21.88 -4.49 17.13
CA ALA A 171 -20.64 -4.54 16.37
C ALA A 171 -20.80 -5.21 15.00
N ILE A 172 -21.47 -6.36 14.93
CA ILE A 172 -21.80 -7.05 13.67
C ILE A 172 -22.68 -6.16 12.78
N LYS A 173 -23.70 -5.52 13.35
CA LYS A 173 -24.59 -4.63 12.60
C LYS A 173 -23.83 -3.44 12.01
N ALA A 174 -22.97 -2.80 12.80
CA ALA A 174 -22.15 -1.68 12.34
C ALA A 174 -21.16 -2.09 11.24
N GLU A 175 -20.51 -3.25 11.40
CA GLU A 175 -19.58 -3.78 10.39
C GLU A 175 -20.30 -4.13 9.09
N ALA A 176 -21.48 -4.76 9.17
CA ALA A 176 -22.30 -5.08 8.00
C ALA A 176 -22.79 -3.82 7.26
N GLN A 177 -23.17 -2.76 7.97
CA GLN A 177 -23.53 -1.47 7.37
C GLN A 177 -22.33 -0.83 6.67
N ALA A 178 -21.17 -0.77 7.33
CA ALA A 178 -19.95 -0.20 6.76
C ALA A 178 -19.47 -0.98 5.52
N LEU A 179 -19.65 -2.31 5.50
CA LEU A 179 -19.37 -3.16 4.35
C LEU A 179 -20.32 -2.87 3.18
N ALA A 180 -21.62 -2.69 3.45
CA ALA A 180 -22.61 -2.35 2.43
C ALA A 180 -22.30 -0.99 1.76
N GLU A 181 -21.97 0.03 2.55
CA GLU A 181 -21.57 1.36 2.05
C GLU A 181 -20.29 1.29 1.20
N THR A 182 -19.29 0.54 1.65
CA THR A 182 -18.04 0.35 0.92
C THR A 182 -18.27 -0.41 -0.39
N SER A 183 -19.16 -1.41 -0.39
CA SER A 183 -19.54 -2.16 -1.59
C SER A 183 -20.29 -1.31 -2.61
N ALA A 184 -21.21 -0.45 -2.16
CA ALA A 184 -21.91 0.50 -3.02
C ALA A 184 -20.94 1.53 -3.63
N THR A 185 -19.99 2.03 -2.84
CA THR A 185 -18.94 2.93 -3.32
C THR A 185 -18.08 2.26 -4.39
N LEU A 186 -17.66 1.01 -4.16
CA LEU A 186 -16.89 0.24 -5.12
C LEU A 186 -17.64 0.07 -6.45
N GLN A 187 -18.93 -0.26 -6.40
CA GLN A 187 -19.77 -0.42 -7.58
C GLN A 187 -19.88 0.89 -8.38
N SER A 188 -20.10 2.02 -7.70
CA SER A 188 -20.15 3.33 -8.34
C SER A 188 -18.82 3.68 -9.03
N GLN A 189 -17.69 3.46 -8.35
CA GLN A 189 -16.36 3.68 -8.92
C GLN A 189 -16.10 2.79 -10.15
N GLN A 190 -16.56 1.53 -10.14
CA GLN A 190 -16.45 0.63 -11.29
C GLN A 190 -17.23 1.15 -12.50
N GLN A 191 -18.44 1.65 -12.28
CA GLN A 191 -19.24 2.27 -13.34
C GLN A 191 -18.57 3.51 -13.92
N THR A 192 -18.01 4.38 -13.07
CA THR A 192 -17.23 5.55 -13.52
C THR A 192 -16.01 5.13 -14.34
N LEU A 193 -15.32 4.05 -13.94
CA LEU A 193 -14.15 3.55 -14.67
C LEU A 193 -14.52 3.10 -16.09
N VAL A 194 -15.63 2.38 -16.24
CA VAL A 194 -16.14 1.97 -17.56
C VAL A 194 -16.43 3.19 -18.43
N GLN A 195 -17.09 4.21 -17.88
CA GLN A 195 -17.38 5.46 -18.60
C GLN A 195 -16.09 6.18 -19.04
N GLN A 196 -15.11 6.29 -18.14
CA GLN A 196 -13.81 6.91 -18.45
C GLN A 196 -13.03 6.13 -19.52
N LYS A 197 -13.07 4.79 -19.48
CA LYS A 197 -12.47 3.94 -20.53
C LYS A 197 -13.14 4.15 -21.88
N GLN A 198 -14.46 4.33 -21.92
CA GLN A 198 -15.17 4.65 -23.15
C GLN A 198 -14.79 6.04 -23.70
N GLN A 199 -14.71 7.05 -22.84
CA GLN A 199 -14.25 8.39 -23.22
C GLN A 199 -12.82 8.37 -23.77
N ARG A 200 -11.94 7.60 -23.14
CA ARG A 200 -10.57 7.36 -23.64
C ARG A 200 -10.58 6.75 -25.04
N ALA A 201 -11.38 5.70 -25.27
CA ALA A 201 -11.47 5.04 -26.56
C ALA A 201 -11.92 6.02 -27.67
N ASN A 202 -12.92 6.84 -27.38
CA ASN A 202 -13.41 7.87 -28.30
C ASN A 202 -12.34 8.94 -28.59
N ALA A 203 -11.60 9.38 -27.57
CA ALA A 203 -10.51 10.34 -27.73
C ALA A 203 -9.37 9.78 -28.60
N LEU A 204 -9.02 8.50 -28.42
CA LEU A 204 -8.02 7.83 -29.25
C LEU A 204 -8.47 7.66 -30.70
N ALA A 205 -9.73 7.29 -30.93
CA ALA A 205 -10.28 7.19 -32.28
C ALA A 205 -10.23 8.53 -33.03
N GLY A 206 -10.53 9.65 -32.34
CA GLY A 206 -10.39 10.99 -32.91
C GLY A 206 -8.95 11.39 -33.21
N ILE A 207 -7.98 10.96 -32.39
CA ILE A 207 -6.55 11.17 -32.66
C ILE A 207 -6.12 10.35 -33.89
N ASP A 208 -6.51 9.08 -33.98
CA ASP A 208 -6.17 8.19 -35.08
C ASP A 208 -6.69 8.74 -36.43
N GLN A 209 -7.93 9.22 -36.47
CA GLN A 209 -8.48 9.89 -37.67
C GLN A 209 -7.68 11.14 -38.06
N SER A 210 -7.25 11.96 -37.09
CA SER A 210 -6.43 13.15 -37.36
C SER A 210 -5.04 12.80 -37.90
N LEU A 211 -4.47 11.68 -37.46
CA LEU A 211 -3.15 11.20 -37.88
C LEU A 211 -3.18 10.58 -39.29
N LEU A 212 -4.23 9.81 -39.62
CA LEU A 212 -4.43 9.24 -40.97
C LEU A 212 -4.54 10.34 -42.02
N ASN A 213 -5.23 11.44 -41.72
CA ASN A 213 -5.42 12.55 -42.64
C ASN A 213 -4.15 13.44 -42.81
N LYS A 214 -3.09 13.22 -42.01
CA LYS A 214 -1.93 14.12 -41.95
C LYS A 214 -0.56 13.49 -42.31
N ASN A 215 -0.46 12.23 -42.73
CA ASN A 215 0.79 11.60 -43.23
C ASN A 215 2.08 11.96 -42.44
N HIS A 216 2.01 12.07 -41.10
CA HIS A 216 3.11 12.60 -40.27
C HIS A 216 3.44 11.74 -39.03
N SER A 217 3.26 10.42 -39.10
CA SER A 217 3.55 9.52 -37.98
C SER A 217 5.01 9.61 -37.50
N LEU A 218 5.98 9.66 -38.43
CA LEU A 218 7.41 9.74 -38.10
C LEU A 218 7.80 11.04 -37.37
N ASN A 219 7.29 12.18 -37.84
CA ASN A 219 7.51 13.48 -37.19
C ASN A 219 6.90 13.53 -35.78
N THR A 220 5.86 12.75 -35.53
CA THR A 220 5.21 12.66 -34.21
C THR A 220 6.06 11.85 -33.24
N LEU A 221 6.56 10.69 -33.67
CA LEU A 221 7.45 9.85 -32.86
C LEU A 221 8.74 10.56 -32.46
N ASP A 222 9.38 11.29 -33.38
CA ASP A 222 10.59 12.08 -33.06
C ASP A 222 10.30 13.21 -32.06
N LYS A 223 9.15 13.88 -32.21
CA LYS A 223 8.70 14.92 -31.27
C LYS A 223 8.42 14.38 -29.88
N GLU A 224 7.87 13.17 -29.78
CA GLU A 224 7.61 12.49 -28.50
C GLU A 224 8.91 12.04 -27.84
N ARG A 225 9.84 11.46 -28.60
CA ARG A 225 11.20 11.13 -28.14
C ARG A 225 11.91 12.36 -27.59
N LYS A 226 11.94 13.47 -28.33
CA LYS A 226 12.57 14.73 -27.89
C LYS A 226 11.94 15.30 -26.62
N SER A 227 10.62 15.15 -26.45
CA SER A 227 9.94 15.57 -25.23
C SER A 227 10.34 14.72 -24.03
N LEU A 228 10.52 13.42 -24.21
CA LEU A 228 11.04 12.55 -23.15
C LEU A 228 12.48 12.91 -22.82
N GLU A 229 13.33 13.12 -23.83
CA GLU A 229 14.72 13.52 -23.63
C GLU A 229 14.87 14.85 -22.90
N SER A 230 14.03 15.86 -23.18
CA SER A 230 14.08 17.12 -22.46
C SER A 230 13.69 16.97 -20.99
N VAL A 231 12.69 16.15 -20.68
CA VAL A 231 12.31 15.84 -19.29
C VAL A 231 13.47 15.14 -18.58
N LEU A 232 14.10 14.16 -19.23
CA LEU A 232 15.20 13.40 -18.64
C LEU A 232 16.45 14.25 -18.43
N GLN A 233 16.77 15.14 -19.37
CA GLN A 233 17.89 16.08 -19.19
C GLN A 233 17.65 17.02 -18.01
N GLU A 234 16.42 17.52 -17.85
CA GLU A 234 16.10 18.40 -16.73
C GLU A 234 16.11 17.63 -15.39
N VAL A 235 15.59 16.39 -15.37
CA VAL A 235 15.72 15.48 -14.22
C VAL A 235 17.20 15.24 -13.89
N GLU A 236 18.06 14.98 -14.87
CA GLU A 236 19.49 14.73 -14.65
C GLU A 236 20.28 15.96 -14.18
N ARG A 237 19.93 17.17 -14.63
CA ARG A 237 20.56 18.42 -14.15
C ARG A 237 20.24 18.69 -12.69
N GLU A 238 19.01 18.40 -12.29
CA GLU A 238 18.53 18.67 -10.93
C GLU A 238 18.94 17.58 -9.92
N ILE A 239 19.23 16.37 -10.39
CA ILE A 239 19.78 15.28 -9.57
C ILE A 239 21.31 15.45 -9.45
N THR A 240 21.73 16.23 -8.46
CA THR A 240 23.12 16.25 -7.98
C THR A 240 23.20 15.55 -6.61
N ASN A 241 23.94 14.44 -6.57
CA ASN A 241 24.28 13.65 -5.39
C ASN A 241 23.16 13.46 -4.34
N ILE A 242 22.14 12.68 -4.69
CA ILE A 242 21.27 12.09 -3.67
C ILE A 242 22.10 11.05 -2.91
N ALA A 243 22.39 11.31 -1.63
CA ALA A 243 23.04 10.36 -0.75
C ALA A 243 22.12 9.14 -0.57
N ILE A 244 22.45 8.04 -1.23
CA ILE A 244 21.81 6.74 -0.98
C ILE A 244 22.28 6.29 0.41
N PRO A 245 21.40 5.79 1.28
CA PRO A 245 21.82 5.24 2.57
C PRO A 245 22.92 4.17 2.40
N GLU A 246 23.98 4.23 3.21
CA GLU A 246 25.17 3.37 3.12
C GLU A 246 24.86 1.86 3.20
N SER A 247 23.69 1.49 3.72
CA SER A 247 23.24 0.10 3.84
C SER A 247 22.84 -0.56 2.52
N TYR A 248 22.78 0.19 1.41
CA TYR A 248 22.36 -0.34 0.12
C TYR A 248 23.53 -0.68 -0.80
N LYS A 249 23.46 -1.86 -1.44
CA LYS A 249 24.42 -2.25 -2.48
C LYS A 249 24.36 -1.28 -3.66
N PRO A 250 25.49 -0.86 -4.23
CA PRO A 250 25.52 -0.03 -5.42
C PRO A 250 24.82 -0.69 -6.62
N PHE A 251 24.13 0.10 -7.44
CA PHE A 251 23.37 -0.38 -8.60
C PHE A 251 24.23 -1.22 -9.56
N ASN A 252 25.46 -0.77 -9.85
CA ASN A 252 26.42 -1.47 -10.72
C ASN A 252 26.81 -2.86 -10.21
N ALA A 253 26.84 -3.08 -8.88
CA ALA A 253 27.16 -4.36 -8.27
C ALA A 253 26.03 -5.40 -8.42
N MET A 254 24.83 -4.96 -8.78
CA MET A 254 23.64 -5.78 -8.94
C MET A 254 23.36 -6.15 -10.42
N ARG A 255 24.31 -5.90 -11.33
CA ARG A 255 24.22 -6.30 -12.73
C ARG A 255 23.91 -7.80 -12.88
N GLY A 256 22.89 -8.12 -13.67
CA GLY A 256 22.42 -9.47 -13.94
C GLY A 256 21.75 -10.17 -12.75
N LYS A 257 21.41 -9.43 -11.68
CA LYS A 257 20.83 -9.98 -10.43
C LYS A 257 19.53 -9.29 -10.01
N MET A 258 19.07 -8.30 -10.78
CA MET A 258 17.86 -7.56 -10.45
C MET A 258 16.63 -8.35 -10.89
N PRO A 259 15.51 -8.27 -10.16
CA PRO A 259 14.27 -8.86 -10.64
C PRO A 259 13.75 -8.09 -11.88
N TRP A 260 13.01 -8.78 -12.73
CA TRP A 260 12.15 -8.10 -13.70
C TRP A 260 11.06 -7.28 -12.99
N PRO A 261 10.73 -6.07 -13.49
CA PRO A 261 9.73 -5.20 -12.87
C PRO A 261 8.29 -5.72 -13.02
N VAL A 262 8.04 -6.56 -14.02
CA VAL A 262 6.78 -7.26 -14.29
C VAL A 262 7.12 -8.63 -14.87
N LYS A 263 6.31 -9.65 -14.57
CA LYS A 263 6.39 -10.97 -15.20
C LYS A 263 5.62 -10.94 -16.53
N GLY A 264 6.28 -11.25 -17.63
CA GLY A 264 5.62 -11.31 -18.93
C GLY A 264 6.56 -11.55 -20.10
N LYS A 265 5.99 -11.77 -21.28
CA LYS A 265 6.75 -11.92 -22.52
C LYS A 265 7.19 -10.56 -23.04
N LEU A 266 8.40 -10.50 -23.62
CA LEU A 266 8.86 -9.29 -24.31
C LEU A 266 8.06 -9.08 -25.60
N LEU A 267 7.38 -7.93 -25.68
CA LEU A 267 6.70 -7.46 -26.88
C LEU A 267 7.66 -6.71 -27.81
N ASN A 268 8.62 -5.97 -27.24
CA ASN A 268 9.66 -5.26 -27.96
C ASN A 268 11.00 -5.35 -27.21
N ARG A 269 12.10 -5.20 -27.95
CA ARG A 269 13.47 -5.29 -27.44
C ARG A 269 14.23 -3.97 -27.64
N TYR A 270 15.20 -3.74 -26.77
CA TYR A 270 16.13 -2.62 -26.88
C TYR A 270 16.85 -2.66 -28.24
N GLY A 271 16.97 -1.49 -28.89
CA GLY A 271 17.65 -1.35 -30.17
C GLY A 271 16.85 -1.80 -31.40
N ALA A 272 15.68 -2.43 -31.23
CA ALA A 272 14.83 -2.79 -32.36
C ALA A 272 14.25 -1.54 -33.05
N SER A 273 14.07 -1.58 -34.37
CA SER A 273 13.42 -0.49 -35.12
C SER A 273 11.94 -0.35 -34.70
N ARG A 274 11.50 0.89 -34.46
CA ARG A 274 10.12 1.21 -34.10
C ARG A 274 9.32 1.43 -35.38
N GLN A 275 8.35 0.56 -35.66
CA GLN A 275 7.45 0.67 -36.81
C GLN A 275 8.18 0.82 -38.16
N GLY A 276 9.32 0.14 -38.34
CA GLY A 276 10.11 0.21 -39.59
C GLY A 276 10.78 1.56 -39.85
N SER A 277 10.90 2.41 -38.83
CA SER A 277 11.54 3.73 -38.92
C SER A 277 13.02 3.68 -38.49
N ALA A 278 13.75 4.78 -38.75
CA ALA A 278 15.10 4.99 -38.24
C ALA A 278 15.17 5.19 -36.70
N VAL A 279 14.02 5.30 -36.01
CA VAL A 279 13.96 5.44 -34.55
C VAL A 279 13.96 4.06 -33.92
N THR A 280 14.91 3.81 -33.02
CA THR A 280 15.01 2.55 -32.26
C THR A 280 14.36 2.65 -30.89
N TRP A 281 13.91 1.52 -30.36
CA TRP A 281 13.48 1.41 -28.97
C TRP A 281 14.65 1.66 -28.00
N GLN A 282 14.49 2.62 -27.09
CA GLN A 282 15.48 2.95 -26.05
C GLN A 282 15.35 2.06 -24.81
N GLY A 283 14.29 1.25 -24.74
CA GLY A 283 14.02 0.28 -23.68
C GLY A 283 13.37 -0.98 -24.23
N ILE A 284 12.67 -1.69 -23.36
CA ILE A 284 11.91 -2.90 -23.69
C ILE A 284 10.43 -2.68 -23.39
N GLN A 285 9.59 -3.53 -23.98
CA GLN A 285 8.18 -3.59 -23.62
C GLN A 285 7.83 -4.99 -23.15
N ILE A 286 7.26 -5.09 -21.96
CA ILE A 286 6.90 -6.35 -21.31
C ILE A 286 5.37 -6.44 -21.29
N ALA A 287 4.81 -7.52 -21.84
CA ALA A 287 3.38 -7.78 -21.77
C ALA A 287 2.94 -7.94 -20.30
N GLY A 288 1.78 -7.43 -19.96
CA GLY A 288 1.18 -7.62 -18.64
C GLY A 288 -0.31 -7.35 -18.67
N SER A 289 -1.01 -7.80 -17.65
CA SER A 289 -2.44 -7.52 -17.50
C SER A 289 -2.63 -6.14 -16.89
N GLU A 290 -3.66 -5.43 -17.31
CA GLU A 290 -3.97 -4.12 -16.74
C GLU A 290 -4.21 -4.25 -15.22
N GLY A 291 -3.51 -3.44 -14.42
CA GLY A 291 -3.55 -3.50 -12.96
C GLY A 291 -2.48 -4.36 -12.30
N ASP A 292 -1.71 -5.16 -13.06
CA ASP A 292 -0.59 -5.94 -12.52
C ASP A 292 0.42 -5.03 -11.81
N SER A 293 1.00 -5.50 -10.71
CA SER A 293 1.98 -4.72 -9.93
C SER A 293 3.28 -4.53 -10.72
N VAL A 294 3.74 -3.28 -10.82
CA VAL A 294 5.06 -2.92 -11.34
C VAL A 294 5.97 -2.63 -10.16
N ILE A 295 7.05 -3.40 -10.03
CA ILE A 295 7.99 -3.26 -8.92
C ILE A 295 9.24 -2.47 -9.32
N SER A 296 9.84 -1.76 -8.35
CA SER A 296 11.16 -1.17 -8.53
C SER A 296 12.22 -2.26 -8.62
N ILE A 297 13.09 -2.21 -9.64
CA ILE A 297 14.16 -3.21 -9.82
C ILE A 297 15.27 -3.10 -8.77
N HIS A 298 15.39 -1.95 -8.12
CA HIS A 298 16.42 -1.68 -7.12
C HIS A 298 15.98 -0.59 -6.15
N ASN A 299 16.69 -0.44 -5.03
CA ASN A 299 16.47 0.68 -4.13
C ASN A 299 16.79 2.00 -4.82
N GLY A 300 16.01 3.02 -4.55
CA GLY A 300 16.19 4.34 -5.13
C GLY A 300 15.17 5.34 -4.64
N ARG A 301 15.15 6.49 -5.31
CA ARG A 301 14.23 7.57 -5.02
C ARG A 301 13.44 7.95 -6.26
N VAL A 302 12.15 8.18 -6.10
CA VAL A 302 11.30 8.63 -7.20
C VAL A 302 11.64 10.08 -7.53
N VAL A 303 12.03 10.34 -8.77
CA VAL A 303 12.42 11.68 -9.24
C VAL A 303 11.41 12.28 -10.21
N PHE A 304 10.50 11.46 -10.73
CA PHE A 304 9.38 11.89 -11.58
C PHE A 304 8.21 10.90 -11.48
N ALA A 305 6.98 11.40 -11.37
CA ALA A 305 5.76 10.59 -11.27
C ALA A 305 4.55 11.36 -11.83
N ASP A 306 4.48 11.51 -13.15
CA ASP A 306 3.34 12.17 -13.82
C ASP A 306 3.11 11.58 -15.22
N TRP A 307 2.07 12.07 -15.88
CA TRP A 307 1.79 11.77 -17.27
C TRP A 307 2.72 12.56 -18.20
N LEU A 308 3.31 11.85 -19.15
CA LEU A 308 4.16 12.40 -20.20
C LEU A 308 3.67 11.89 -21.55
N ARG A 309 3.56 12.80 -22.53
CA ARG A 309 3.11 12.43 -23.88
C ARG A 309 4.04 11.38 -24.49
N GLY A 310 3.45 10.35 -25.11
CA GLY A 310 4.16 9.23 -25.73
C GLY A 310 4.61 8.15 -24.74
N ALA A 311 4.85 8.51 -23.47
CA ALA A 311 5.18 7.57 -22.39
C ALA A 311 3.97 7.22 -21.51
N GLY A 312 2.91 8.02 -21.51
CA GLY A 312 1.76 7.86 -20.62
C GLY A 312 2.10 8.21 -19.18
N LEU A 313 1.44 7.57 -18.23
CA LEU A 313 1.83 7.64 -16.82
C LEU A 313 3.20 7.00 -16.64
N LEU A 314 4.17 7.82 -16.25
CA LEU A 314 5.58 7.48 -16.16
C LEU A 314 6.06 7.72 -14.73
N ILE A 315 6.77 6.74 -14.19
CA ILE A 315 7.55 6.89 -12.97
C ILE A 315 9.03 6.65 -13.27
N ILE A 316 9.89 7.51 -12.72
CA ILE A 316 11.35 7.44 -12.86
C ILE A 316 11.96 7.33 -11.47
N VAL A 317 12.79 6.31 -11.29
CA VAL A 317 13.51 6.05 -10.04
C VAL A 317 14.99 6.29 -10.27
N ASP A 318 15.58 7.16 -9.47
CA ASP A 318 17.02 7.35 -9.37
C ASP A 318 17.62 6.37 -8.37
N HIS A 319 18.57 5.57 -8.84
CA HIS A 319 19.31 4.60 -8.04
C HIS A 319 20.69 5.12 -7.63
N GLY A 320 20.96 6.39 -7.90
CA GLY A 320 22.23 7.09 -7.72
C GLY A 320 23.37 6.57 -8.58
N GLY A 321 24.54 7.20 -8.48
CA GLY A 321 25.68 6.91 -9.37
C GLY A 321 25.39 7.21 -10.85
N GLY A 322 24.33 7.97 -11.15
CA GLY A 322 23.86 8.28 -12.50
C GLY A 322 22.99 7.20 -13.14
N TYR A 323 22.47 6.24 -12.36
CA TYR A 323 21.57 5.20 -12.85
C TYR A 323 20.11 5.55 -12.63
N LEU A 324 19.33 5.57 -13.70
CA LEU A 324 17.87 5.78 -13.65
C LEU A 324 17.15 4.54 -14.19
N SER A 325 16.00 4.21 -13.61
CA SER A 325 15.04 3.28 -14.22
C SER A 325 13.71 4.00 -14.47
N LEU A 326 13.13 3.72 -15.64
CA LEU A 326 11.89 4.34 -16.11
C LEU A 326 10.85 3.24 -16.30
N TYR A 327 9.65 3.51 -15.80
CA TYR A 327 8.50 2.60 -15.89
C TYR A 327 7.34 3.39 -16.46
N ALA A 328 6.89 3.08 -17.68
CA ALA A 328 5.91 3.85 -18.41
C ALA A 328 4.72 3.01 -18.89
N HIS A 329 3.73 3.69 -19.48
CA HIS A 329 2.42 3.14 -19.87
C HIS A 329 1.58 2.63 -18.70
N ASN A 330 1.89 3.08 -17.48
CA ASN A 330 1.22 2.60 -16.28
C ASN A 330 -0.28 2.94 -16.29
N GLN A 331 -1.10 2.13 -15.61
CA GLN A 331 -2.50 2.47 -15.36
C GLN A 331 -2.58 3.44 -14.17
N SER A 332 -1.87 3.16 -13.08
CA SER A 332 -1.78 4.06 -11.92
C SER A 332 -0.36 4.13 -11.36
N LEU A 333 -0.05 5.24 -10.70
CA LEU A 333 1.21 5.45 -9.99
C LEU A 333 0.94 5.27 -8.49
N LEU A 334 1.75 4.45 -7.82
CA LEU A 334 1.60 4.11 -6.39
C LEU A 334 2.57 4.86 -5.49
N ARG A 335 3.47 5.62 -6.11
CA ARG A 335 4.49 6.45 -5.48
C ARG A 335 4.49 7.81 -6.15
N THR A 336 4.88 8.81 -5.36
CA THR A 336 4.95 10.21 -5.75
C THR A 336 6.40 10.67 -5.80
N GLU A 337 6.64 11.81 -6.45
CA GLU A 337 7.98 12.38 -6.51
C GLU A 337 8.55 12.64 -5.11
N GLY A 338 9.80 12.28 -4.91
CA GLY A 338 10.50 12.40 -3.64
C GLY A 338 10.47 11.14 -2.76
N ASP A 339 9.56 10.20 -3.01
CA ASP A 339 9.44 8.96 -2.24
C ASP A 339 10.68 8.06 -2.36
N TRP A 340 11.10 7.45 -1.27
CA TRP A 340 12.08 6.38 -1.27
C TRP A 340 11.40 5.05 -1.56
N VAL A 341 11.99 4.24 -2.43
CA VAL A 341 11.47 2.92 -2.82
C VAL A 341 12.54 1.87 -2.67
N LYS A 342 12.15 0.68 -2.20
CA LYS A 342 13.03 -0.49 -2.12
C LYS A 342 12.93 -1.34 -3.39
N GLY A 343 13.99 -2.09 -3.69
CA GLY A 343 13.93 -3.14 -4.70
C GLY A 343 12.84 -4.16 -4.34
N GLY A 344 11.96 -4.47 -5.30
CA GLY A 344 10.80 -5.33 -5.11
C GLY A 344 9.52 -4.60 -4.65
N GLU A 345 9.61 -3.33 -4.29
CA GLU A 345 8.45 -2.55 -3.86
C GLU A 345 7.58 -2.11 -5.06
N ALA A 346 6.26 -2.18 -4.92
CA ALA A 346 5.34 -1.74 -5.96
C ALA A 346 5.38 -0.22 -6.13
N VAL A 347 5.68 0.25 -7.34
CA VAL A 347 5.80 1.68 -7.68
C VAL A 347 4.68 2.17 -8.60
N ALA A 348 4.10 1.27 -9.40
CA ALA A 348 3.04 1.56 -10.34
C ALA A 348 2.24 0.30 -10.67
N THR A 349 1.30 0.42 -11.59
CA THR A 349 0.54 -0.71 -12.13
C THR A 349 0.61 -0.73 -13.64
N VAL A 350 0.61 -1.92 -14.23
CA VAL A 350 0.61 -2.09 -15.68
C VAL A 350 -0.66 -1.48 -16.26
N GLY A 351 -0.52 -0.77 -17.37
CA GLY A 351 -1.64 -0.22 -18.11
C GLY A 351 -1.32 -0.10 -19.59
N ASN A 352 -2.08 0.75 -20.26
CA ASN A 352 -1.88 1.10 -21.67
C ASN A 352 -1.89 2.62 -21.88
N SER A 353 -1.55 3.40 -20.85
CA SER A 353 -1.56 4.87 -20.94
C SER A 353 -0.53 5.40 -21.95
N GLY A 354 -0.72 6.64 -22.40
CA GLY A 354 0.06 7.20 -23.50
C GLY A 354 -0.38 6.67 -24.87
N GLY A 355 -1.66 6.30 -24.99
CA GLY A 355 -2.27 5.84 -26.24
C GLY A 355 -1.82 4.46 -26.72
N GLN A 356 -1.33 3.59 -25.83
CA GLN A 356 -1.01 2.22 -26.20
C GLN A 356 -2.29 1.41 -26.44
N ARG A 357 -2.25 0.51 -27.43
CA ARG A 357 -3.38 -0.37 -27.79
C ARG A 357 -3.51 -1.57 -26.86
N GLN A 358 -2.37 -2.13 -26.45
CA GLN A 358 -2.31 -3.29 -25.55
C GLN A 358 -1.68 -2.87 -24.22
N ALA A 359 -2.17 -3.49 -23.13
CA ALA A 359 -1.56 -3.31 -21.82
C ALA A 359 -0.16 -3.94 -21.75
N GLY A 360 0.76 -3.23 -21.13
CA GLY A 360 2.13 -3.66 -20.95
C GLY A 360 2.99 -2.55 -20.34
N LEU A 361 4.12 -2.96 -19.77
CA LEU A 361 5.08 -2.05 -19.19
C LEU A 361 6.13 -1.67 -20.24
N TYR A 362 6.33 -0.38 -20.45
CA TYR A 362 7.58 0.10 -21.06
C TYR A 362 8.62 0.28 -19.96
N PHE A 363 9.78 -0.35 -20.14
CA PHE A 363 10.85 -0.36 -19.15
C PHE A 363 12.19 0.03 -19.78
N GLU A 364 12.90 0.94 -19.13
CA GLU A 364 14.18 1.46 -19.60
C GLU A 364 15.13 1.71 -18.44
N ILE A 365 16.41 1.41 -18.64
CA ILE A 365 17.49 1.70 -17.70
C ILE A 365 18.46 2.65 -18.37
N ARG A 366 18.76 3.79 -17.73
CA ARG A 366 19.75 4.75 -18.19
C ARG A 366 20.97 4.80 -17.29
N TYR A 367 22.11 5.10 -17.90
CA TYR A 367 23.34 5.45 -17.21
C TYR A 367 23.88 6.76 -17.79
N LYS A 368 23.93 7.82 -16.96
CA LYS A 368 24.43 9.16 -17.33
C LYS A 368 23.82 9.67 -18.65
N GLY A 369 22.50 9.76 -18.74
CA GLY A 369 21.82 10.23 -19.95
C GLY A 369 21.53 9.18 -21.00
N ARG A 370 22.28 8.07 -21.01
CA ARG A 370 22.27 7.12 -22.13
C ARG A 370 21.48 5.87 -21.80
N PRO A 371 20.57 5.43 -22.69
CA PRO A 371 19.80 4.20 -22.50
C PRO A 371 20.69 2.96 -22.63
N THR A 372 20.49 1.98 -21.75
CA THR A 372 21.22 0.71 -21.70
C THR A 372 20.27 -0.46 -21.84
N ASP A 373 20.75 -1.59 -22.35
CA ASP A 373 19.94 -2.80 -22.51
C ASP A 373 19.52 -3.39 -21.13
N PRO A 374 18.23 -3.41 -20.79
CA PRO A 374 17.75 -3.93 -19.51
C PRO A 374 18.05 -5.40 -19.26
N ASN A 375 18.21 -6.22 -20.32
CA ASN A 375 18.55 -7.64 -20.19
C ASN A 375 19.93 -7.87 -19.55
N ARG A 376 20.80 -6.85 -19.51
CA ARG A 376 22.09 -6.93 -18.81
C ARG A 376 21.95 -6.79 -17.29
N TRP A 377 20.80 -6.33 -16.81
CA TRP A 377 20.56 -5.98 -15.41
C TRP A 377 19.59 -6.94 -14.73
N CYS A 378 18.47 -7.24 -15.42
CA CYS A 378 17.39 -8.06 -14.89
C CYS A 378 17.54 -9.54 -15.25
N GLN A 379 17.09 -10.43 -14.35
CA GLN A 379 17.04 -11.88 -14.54
C GLN A 379 15.67 -12.44 -14.20
#